data_AF-A0A075HZT8-F1
#
_entry.id   AF-A0A075HZT8-F1
#
_cell.length_a   1.000
_cell.length_b   1.000
_cell.length_c   1.000
_cell.angle_alpha   90.00
_cell.angle_beta   90.00
_cell.angle_gamma   90.00
#
_symmetry.space_group_name_H-M   'P 1'
#
loop_
_entity.id
_entity.type
_entity.pdbx_description
1 polymer ?
#
loop_
_entity_poly.entity_id
_entity_poly.type
_entity_poly.pdbx_seq_one_letter_code
_entity_poly.pdbx_strand_id
1 'polypeptide(L)'
;MLAREEQCLTSPTVSPSRSYMGGRSAGRSFEVMCLGRGLFSGPKMKKDRKRFRWNERKFKSRETKRRQGGILKHDPLRGSTQAKGIVIEKVGIEAKQPNSGIRKAVKISLIRTGNKLTAFAPGDGAISFIDEHDEVLVEGIGGRMGRSYGDLPGVRFKVIKVNGVSLDEMVRGRKEKPIR
;
A
#
# COMPACT_ATOMS: atom_id res chain seq x y z
N MET A 1 41.89 44.76 -2.31
CA MET A 1 41.06 43.64 -2.80
C MET A 1 39.59 44.00 -2.66
N LEU A 2 39.05 44.77 -3.59
CA LEU A 2 37.61 44.91 -3.83
C LEU A 2 37.45 45.06 -5.34
N ALA A 3 36.95 44.01 -5.99
CA ALA A 3 36.77 43.96 -7.43
C ALA A 3 35.29 44.08 -7.79
N ARG A 4 34.97 45.23 -8.39
CA ARG A 4 34.08 45.45 -9.54
C ARG A 4 32.64 44.91 -9.48
N GLU A 5 31.70 45.82 -9.23
CA GLU A 5 30.38 45.82 -9.87
C GLU A 5 30.45 46.70 -11.12
N GLU A 6 30.25 46.10 -12.30
CA GLU A 6 29.88 46.81 -13.52
C GLU A 6 28.47 46.35 -13.92
N GLN A 7 27.57 47.33 -13.98
CA GLN A 7 26.20 47.19 -14.47
C GLN A 7 26.21 47.20 -16.01
N CYS A 8 25.57 46.22 -16.64
CA CYS A 8 25.26 46.25 -18.07
C CYS A 8 23.76 46.04 -18.29
N LEU A 9 23.10 47.15 -18.62
CA LEU A 9 21.78 47.21 -19.23
C LEU A 9 21.84 46.65 -20.66
N THR A 10 21.03 45.64 -20.99
CA THR A 10 20.69 45.32 -22.39
C THR A 10 19.21 44.93 -22.54
N SER A 11 18.49 45.84 -23.21
CA SER A 11 17.34 45.74 -24.13
C SER A 11 16.20 44.70 -23.97
N PRO A 12 14.94 45.12 -24.25
CA PRO A 12 13.81 44.23 -24.40
C PRO A 12 13.86 43.55 -25.76
N THR A 13 13.92 42.21 -25.79
CA THR A 13 13.82 41.48 -27.05
C THR A 13 12.36 41.38 -27.48
N VAL A 14 12.13 41.97 -28.65
CA VAL A 14 10.89 42.02 -29.40
C VAL A 14 10.40 40.60 -29.73
N SER A 15 9.09 40.45 -29.62
CA SER A 15 8.26 39.30 -29.96
C SER A 15 8.51 38.76 -31.38
N PRO A 16 8.82 37.45 -31.54
CA PRO A 16 8.62 36.76 -32.80
C PRO A 16 7.14 36.40 -32.93
N SER A 17 6.49 37.09 -33.86
CA SER A 17 5.36 36.64 -34.68
C SER A 17 4.61 35.39 -34.19
N ARG A 18 3.37 35.68 -33.77
CA ARG A 18 2.19 34.81 -33.77
C ARG A 18 2.05 34.06 -35.09
N SER A 19 2.81 32.99 -35.27
CA SER A 19 2.54 31.97 -36.28
C SER A 19 1.45 31.07 -35.71
N TYR A 20 0.30 31.13 -36.38
CA TYR A 20 -0.80 30.19 -36.28
C TYR A 20 -0.26 28.74 -36.33
N MET A 21 0.04 28.15 -35.17
CA MET A 21 0.17 26.70 -35.07
C MET A 21 -1.24 26.17 -34.85
N GLY A 22 -1.83 25.81 -35.99
CA GLY A 22 -3.20 25.35 -36.13
C GLY A 22 -3.59 24.35 -35.04
N GLY A 23 -4.81 24.55 -34.55
CA GLY A 23 -5.48 23.58 -33.71
C GLY A 23 -5.41 22.21 -34.36
N ARG A 24 -4.66 21.29 -33.74
CA ARG A 24 -4.89 19.87 -33.95
C ARG A 24 -6.23 19.60 -33.31
N SER A 25 -7.26 19.67 -34.14
CA SER A 25 -8.55 19.07 -33.91
C SER A 25 -8.34 17.76 -33.16
N ALA A 26 -8.88 17.69 -31.94
CA ALA A 26 -9.03 16.45 -31.20
C ALA A 26 -10.12 15.61 -31.88
N GLY A 27 -9.93 15.30 -33.17
CA GLY A 27 -10.56 14.17 -33.81
C GLY A 27 -9.96 12.94 -33.16
N ARG A 28 -10.57 12.47 -32.07
CA ARG A 28 -10.52 11.05 -31.74
C ARG A 28 -11.19 10.34 -32.90
N SER A 29 -10.45 10.11 -33.98
CA SER A 29 -10.77 9.05 -34.91
C SER A 29 -10.93 7.81 -34.04
N PHE A 30 -12.12 7.22 -34.06
CA PHE A 30 -12.29 5.85 -33.66
C PHE A 30 -11.38 5.04 -34.59
N GLU A 31 -10.10 4.92 -34.24
CA GLU A 31 -9.24 3.87 -34.79
C GLU A 31 -9.91 2.57 -34.38
N VAL A 32 -10.72 2.03 -35.28
CA VAL A 32 -11.12 0.64 -35.25
C VAL A 32 -9.81 -0.13 -35.10
N MET A 33 -9.57 -0.71 -33.91
CA MET A 33 -8.38 -1.51 -33.64
C MET A 33 -8.43 -2.71 -34.58
N CYS A 34 -7.88 -2.56 -35.78
CA CYS A 34 -7.85 -3.59 -36.79
C CYS A 34 -6.83 -4.64 -36.34
N LEU A 35 -7.32 -5.66 -35.63
CA LEU A 35 -6.56 -6.87 -35.34
C LEU A 35 -6.09 -7.45 -36.68
N GLY A 36 -4.81 -7.81 -36.76
CA GLY A 36 -4.27 -8.48 -37.94
C GLY A 36 -5.02 -9.79 -38.20
N ARG A 37 -5.65 -9.92 -39.38
CA ARG A 37 -6.35 -11.15 -39.82
C ARG A 37 -5.64 -11.88 -40.97
N GLY A 38 -4.54 -11.34 -41.49
CA GLY A 38 -3.80 -11.92 -42.61
C GLY A 38 -2.78 -12.99 -42.19
N LEU A 39 -2.40 -13.87 -43.13
CA LEU A 39 -1.49 -15.00 -42.90
C LEU A 39 -0.11 -14.59 -42.32
N PHE A 40 0.41 -13.42 -42.68
CA PHE A 40 1.70 -12.89 -42.19
C PHE A 40 1.56 -11.82 -41.09
N SER A 41 0.40 -11.73 -40.43
CA SER A 41 0.11 -10.67 -39.45
C SER A 41 0.54 -10.97 -38.00
N GLY A 42 1.25 -12.08 -37.77
CA GLY A 42 1.72 -12.52 -36.44
C GLY A 42 2.47 -11.47 -35.61
N PRO A 43 3.44 -10.71 -36.17
CA PRO A 43 4.14 -9.66 -35.43
C PRO A 43 3.20 -8.56 -34.90
N LYS A 44 2.19 -8.17 -35.70
CA LYS A 44 1.16 -7.18 -35.32
C LYS A 44 0.31 -7.72 -34.17
N MET A 45 -0.20 -8.95 -34.28
CA MET A 45 -0.97 -9.60 -33.22
C MET A 45 -0.19 -9.71 -31.90
N LYS A 46 1.12 -10.02 -31.96
CA LYS A 46 1.99 -10.08 -30.78
C LYS A 46 2.16 -8.69 -30.13
N LYS A 47 2.32 -7.63 -30.93
CA LYS A 47 2.42 -6.24 -30.43
C LYS A 47 1.11 -5.78 -29.79
N ASP A 48 -0.01 -6.05 -30.45
CA ASP A 48 -1.35 -5.70 -29.98
C ASP A 48 -1.70 -6.45 -28.68
N ARG A 49 -1.41 -7.77 -28.61
CA ARG A 49 -1.58 -8.55 -27.38
C ARG A 49 -0.73 -7.99 -26.24
N LYS A 50 0.54 -7.63 -26.49
CA LYS A 50 1.38 -6.98 -25.48
C LYS A 50 0.76 -5.67 -25.01
N ARG A 51 0.27 -4.82 -25.93
CA ARG A 51 -0.40 -3.55 -25.61
C ARG A 51 -1.63 -3.77 -24.73
N PHE A 52 -2.55 -4.64 -25.13
CA PHE A 52 -3.76 -4.94 -24.33
C PHE A 52 -3.46 -5.62 -23.00
N ARG A 53 -2.41 -6.44 -22.93
CA ARG A 53 -1.96 -7.05 -21.67
C ARG A 53 -1.57 -6.01 -20.61
N TRP A 54 -1.07 -4.85 -21.03
CA TRP A 54 -0.79 -3.74 -20.10
C TRP A 54 -2.05 -3.04 -19.56
N ASN A 55 -3.20 -3.21 -20.22
CA ASN A 55 -4.48 -2.74 -19.69
C ASN A 55 -5.03 -3.67 -18.60
N GLU A 56 -4.57 -4.93 -18.56
CA GLU A 56 -4.94 -5.87 -17.51
C GLU A 56 -4.33 -5.43 -16.16
N ARG A 57 -5.19 -5.06 -15.22
CA ARG A 57 -4.78 -4.52 -13.90
C ARG A 57 -3.83 -5.45 -13.14
N LYS A 58 -4.07 -6.78 -13.15
CA LYS A 58 -3.23 -7.77 -12.46
C LYS A 58 -1.83 -7.81 -13.06
N PHE A 59 -1.75 -7.86 -14.39
CA PHE A 59 -0.48 -7.86 -15.11
C PHE A 59 0.30 -6.56 -14.85
N LYS A 60 -0.36 -5.41 -15.03
CA LYS A 60 0.23 -4.09 -14.76
C LYS A 60 0.76 -3.98 -13.34
N SER A 61 -0.05 -4.34 -12.33
CA SER A 61 0.36 -4.25 -10.92
C SER A 61 1.56 -5.15 -10.60
N ARG A 62 1.57 -6.39 -11.10
CA ARG A 62 2.69 -7.32 -10.90
C ARG A 62 3.98 -6.80 -11.55
N GLU A 63 3.88 -6.34 -12.79
CA GLU A 63 5.05 -5.90 -13.57
C GLU A 63 5.62 -4.58 -13.04
N THR A 64 4.77 -3.61 -12.67
CA THR A 64 5.19 -2.38 -11.99
C THR A 64 5.90 -2.69 -10.68
N LYS A 65 5.36 -3.61 -9.86
CA LYS A 65 6.02 -4.05 -8.63
C LYS A 65 7.37 -4.68 -8.93
N ARG A 66 7.48 -5.60 -9.90
CA ARG A 66 8.76 -6.22 -10.30
C ARG A 66 9.82 -5.16 -10.67
N ARG A 67 9.44 -4.12 -11.43
CA ARG A 67 10.36 -3.07 -11.90
C ARG A 67 10.76 -2.06 -10.82
N GLN A 68 9.86 -1.70 -9.90
CA GLN A 68 10.10 -0.64 -8.89
C GLN A 68 10.76 -1.13 -7.58
N GLY A 69 11.25 -2.37 -7.52
CA GLY A 69 11.88 -2.94 -6.32
C GLY A 69 11.01 -3.93 -5.53
N GLY A 70 9.92 -4.42 -6.12
CA GLY A 70 9.13 -5.56 -5.65
C GLY A 70 7.99 -5.22 -4.70
N ILE A 71 7.21 -6.27 -4.39
CA ILE A 71 6.24 -6.29 -3.27
C ILE A 71 6.95 -5.96 -1.94
N LEU A 72 8.22 -6.34 -1.84
CA LEU A 72 9.07 -6.25 -0.66
C LEU A 72 9.35 -4.81 -0.20
N LYS A 73 9.38 -3.84 -1.12
CA LYS A 73 9.66 -2.43 -0.79
C LYS A 73 8.50 -1.74 -0.07
N HIS A 74 7.27 -2.06 -0.48
CA HIS A 74 6.07 -1.38 0.02
C HIS A 74 5.32 -2.15 1.10
N ASP A 75 5.52 -3.46 1.19
CA ASP A 75 4.88 -4.28 2.19
C ASP A 75 5.61 -4.17 3.54
N PRO A 76 4.95 -3.75 4.63
CA PRO A 76 5.60 -3.67 5.94
C PRO A 76 6.12 -5.03 6.43
N LEU A 77 5.48 -6.14 6.02
CA LEU A 77 5.92 -7.50 6.34
C LEU A 77 6.97 -8.04 5.35
N ARG A 78 7.43 -7.23 4.39
CA ARG A 78 8.37 -7.65 3.32
C ARG A 78 8.01 -9.01 2.71
N GLY A 79 6.73 -9.24 2.39
CA GLY A 79 6.25 -10.47 1.76
C GLY A 79 6.09 -11.68 2.68
N SER A 80 6.33 -11.54 3.99
CA SER A 80 6.04 -12.60 4.97
C SER A 80 4.55 -12.66 5.31
N THR A 81 4.04 -13.85 5.60
CA THR A 81 2.65 -14.06 6.04
C THR A 81 2.44 -13.61 7.49
N GLN A 82 3.46 -13.83 8.34
CA GLN A 82 3.46 -13.48 9.75
C GLN A 82 4.70 -12.65 10.11
N ALA A 83 4.59 -11.84 11.17
CA ALA A 83 5.74 -11.18 11.76
C ALA A 83 5.59 -10.98 13.27
N LYS A 84 6.74 -10.96 13.94
CA LYS A 84 6.85 -10.60 15.35
C LYS A 84 7.04 -9.10 15.50
N GLY A 85 6.45 -8.54 16.54
CA GLY A 85 6.58 -7.15 16.89
C GLY A 85 6.47 -6.91 18.39
N ILE A 86 6.84 -5.71 18.79
CA ILE A 86 6.77 -5.22 20.17
C ILE A 86 5.63 -4.21 20.23
N VAL A 87 4.78 -4.32 21.23
CA VAL A 87 3.69 -3.38 21.47
C VAL A 87 4.24 -2.03 21.93
N ILE A 88 3.79 -0.95 21.31
CA ILE A 88 4.10 0.42 21.71
C ILE A 88 2.98 0.96 22.60
N GLU A 89 1.75 1.00 22.08
CA GLU A 89 0.61 1.61 22.78
C GLU A 89 -0.71 0.92 22.39
N LYS A 90 -1.69 0.97 23.31
CA LYS A 90 -3.07 0.52 23.08
C LYS A 90 -3.86 1.66 22.44
N VAL A 91 -4.63 1.37 21.39
CA VAL A 91 -5.39 2.38 20.62
C VAL A 91 -6.83 1.94 20.41
N GLY A 92 -7.77 2.88 20.59
CA GLY A 92 -9.16 2.71 20.17
C GLY A 92 -9.37 3.30 18.78
N ILE A 93 -9.91 2.51 17.85
CA ILE A 93 -10.25 2.97 16.49
C ILE A 93 -11.77 3.00 16.36
N GLU A 94 -12.30 4.13 15.92
CA GLU A 94 -13.73 4.27 15.65
C GLU A 94 -14.14 3.45 14.43
N ALA A 95 -15.28 2.78 14.53
CA ALA A 95 -15.87 2.07 13.40
C ALA A 95 -16.31 3.05 12.30
N LYS A 96 -16.26 2.60 11.05
CA LYS A 96 -16.87 3.35 9.95
C LYS A 96 -18.40 3.39 10.11
N GLN A 97 -18.98 4.55 9.78
CA GLN A 97 -20.43 4.70 9.59
C GLN A 97 -20.94 3.62 8.61
N PRO A 98 -22.09 2.95 8.85
CA PRO A 98 -23.19 3.28 9.78
C PRO A 98 -23.06 2.69 11.20
N ASN A 99 -21.98 1.99 11.50
CA ASN A 99 -21.81 1.32 12.79
C ASN A 99 -21.28 2.32 13.84
N SER A 100 -21.68 2.13 15.09
CA SER A 100 -21.12 2.83 16.25
C SER A 100 -20.32 1.85 17.11
N GLY A 101 -19.15 2.28 17.59
CA GLY A 101 -18.31 1.47 18.48
C GLY A 101 -16.82 1.74 18.33
N ILE A 102 -16.09 1.42 19.40
CA ILE A 102 -14.63 1.54 19.46
C ILE A 102 -14.03 0.14 19.31
N ARG A 103 -13.30 -0.08 18.22
CA ARG A 103 -12.54 -1.31 17.97
C ARG A 103 -11.19 -1.20 18.65
N LYS A 104 -10.88 -2.15 19.54
CA LYS A 104 -9.61 -2.18 20.28
C LYS A 104 -8.49 -2.68 19.37
N ALA A 105 -7.44 -1.89 19.25
CA ALA A 105 -6.28 -2.16 18.42
C ALA A 105 -5.00 -1.79 19.18
N VAL A 106 -3.86 -2.16 18.61
CA VAL A 106 -2.55 -1.99 19.22
C VAL A 106 -1.59 -1.46 18.16
N LYS A 107 -0.78 -0.45 18.52
CA LYS A 107 0.36 -0.04 17.70
C LYS A 107 1.56 -0.89 18.04
N ILE A 108 2.19 -1.45 17.01
CA ILE A 108 3.25 -2.44 17.10
C ILE A 108 4.44 -1.96 16.29
N SER A 109 5.65 -2.12 16.82
CA SER A 109 6.90 -2.00 16.07
C SER A 109 7.37 -3.38 15.66
N LEU A 110 7.59 -3.62 14.35
CA LEU A 110 8.11 -4.91 13.90
C LEU A 110 9.58 -5.09 14.28
N ILE A 111 9.95 -6.23 14.85
CA ILE A 111 11.34 -6.51 15.24
C ILE A 111 12.26 -6.57 14.02
N ARG A 112 11.83 -7.26 12.96
CA ARG A 112 12.66 -7.50 11.77
C ARG A 112 12.93 -6.26 10.92
N THR A 113 12.05 -5.26 10.99
CA THR A 113 12.09 -4.12 10.03
C THR A 113 12.07 -2.76 10.73
N GLY A 114 11.64 -2.68 11.99
CA GLY A 114 11.45 -1.42 12.71
C GLY A 114 10.22 -0.62 12.26
N ASN A 115 9.45 -1.14 11.29
CA ASN A 115 8.24 -0.49 10.80
C ASN A 115 7.14 -0.52 11.85
N LYS A 116 6.43 0.61 12.00
CA LYS A 116 5.25 0.73 12.85
C LYS A 116 4.01 0.24 12.11
N LEU A 117 3.18 -0.53 12.81
CA LEU A 117 1.94 -1.13 12.31
C LEU A 117 0.81 -0.94 13.32
N THR A 118 -0.42 -0.95 12.82
CA THR A 118 -1.62 -1.09 13.65
C THR A 118 -2.19 -2.49 13.45
N ALA A 119 -2.43 -3.20 14.55
CA ALA A 119 -3.06 -4.51 14.53
C ALA A 119 -4.30 -4.53 15.41
N PHE A 120 -5.34 -5.20 14.93
CA PHE A 120 -6.57 -5.44 15.68
C PHE A 120 -6.36 -6.54 16.73
N ALA A 121 -6.95 -6.39 17.92
CA ALA A 121 -6.99 -7.44 18.93
C ALA A 121 -8.33 -8.20 18.82
N PRO A 122 -8.34 -9.41 18.22
CA PRO A 122 -9.58 -10.19 18.09
C PRO A 122 -9.99 -10.84 19.41
N GLY A 123 -11.30 -10.88 19.67
CA GLY A 123 -11.89 -11.46 20.86
C GLY A 123 -12.36 -10.42 21.88
N ASP A 124 -13.36 -10.77 22.68
CA ASP A 124 -13.89 -9.90 23.72
C ASP A 124 -12.89 -9.81 24.89
N GLY A 125 -12.65 -8.58 25.37
CA GLY A 125 -11.68 -8.35 26.43
C GLY A 125 -10.23 -8.60 26.04
N ALA A 126 -9.91 -8.99 24.80
CA ALA A 126 -8.55 -9.40 24.40
C ALA A 126 -7.45 -8.35 24.66
N ILE A 127 -7.84 -7.08 24.78
CA ILE A 127 -6.96 -5.95 25.08
C ILE A 127 -6.39 -5.95 26.52
N SER A 128 -7.01 -6.68 27.45
CA SER A 128 -6.51 -6.80 28.82
C SER A 128 -5.27 -7.69 28.91
N PHE A 129 -5.13 -8.67 28.01
CA PHE A 129 -4.00 -9.62 28.01
C PHE A 129 -2.72 -9.06 27.38
N ILE A 130 -2.87 -8.06 26.51
CA ILE A 130 -1.76 -7.43 25.79
C ILE A 130 -1.31 -6.22 26.58
N ASP A 131 -0.03 -6.16 26.98
CA ASP A 131 0.54 -5.00 27.65
C ASP A 131 1.52 -4.25 26.75
N GLU A 132 1.95 -3.08 27.21
CA GLU A 132 3.02 -2.33 26.54
C GLU A 132 4.33 -3.14 26.61
N HIS A 133 5.13 -3.06 25.55
CA HIS A 133 6.39 -3.79 25.41
C HIS A 133 6.29 -5.33 25.29
N ASP A 134 5.09 -5.91 25.28
CA ASP A 134 4.92 -7.33 25.02
C ASP A 134 5.34 -7.72 23.59
N GLU A 135 5.82 -8.97 23.45
CA GLU A 135 6.08 -9.56 22.14
C GLU A 135 4.79 -10.15 21.57
N VAL A 136 4.42 -9.70 20.38
CA VAL A 136 3.19 -10.13 19.70
C VAL A 136 3.50 -10.70 18.31
N LEU A 137 2.76 -11.74 17.95
CA LEU A 137 2.75 -12.31 16.60
C LEU A 137 1.54 -11.79 15.83
N VAL A 138 1.80 -11.24 14.64
CA VAL A 138 0.83 -10.54 13.81
C VAL A 138 0.67 -11.24 12.47
N GLU A 139 -0.57 -11.29 11.96
CA GLU A 139 -0.88 -11.69 10.58
C GLU A 139 -1.82 -10.71 9.88
N GLY A 140 -1.96 -10.86 8.57
CA GLY A 140 -2.98 -10.17 7.80
C GLY A 140 -4.40 -10.57 8.24
N ILE A 141 -5.29 -9.59 8.35
CA ILE A 141 -6.67 -9.82 8.80
C ILE A 141 -7.54 -10.59 7.78
N GLY A 142 -7.11 -10.66 6.52
CA GLY A 142 -7.84 -11.33 5.44
C GLY A 142 -8.75 -10.42 4.58
N GLY A 143 -8.53 -9.10 4.59
CA GLY A 143 -9.32 -8.16 3.77
C GLY A 143 -9.09 -8.29 2.26
N ARG A 144 -10.03 -7.74 1.47
CA ARG A 144 -10.01 -7.79 -0.01
C ARG A 144 -8.67 -7.26 -0.56
N MET A 145 -7.91 -8.13 -1.24
CA MET A 145 -6.57 -7.81 -1.76
C MET A 145 -5.58 -7.27 -0.71
N GLY A 146 -5.66 -7.75 0.54
CA GLY A 146 -4.75 -7.34 1.62
C GLY A 146 -5.01 -5.94 2.16
N ARG A 147 -6.23 -5.43 1.98
CA ARG A 147 -6.73 -4.17 2.53
C ARG A 147 -7.34 -4.39 3.92
N SER A 148 -7.91 -3.33 4.49
CA SER A 148 -8.63 -3.43 5.75
C SER A 148 -9.88 -4.29 5.61
N TYR A 149 -10.34 -4.82 6.75
CA TYR A 149 -11.46 -5.74 6.81
C TYR A 149 -12.68 -5.05 7.43
N GLY A 150 -13.84 -5.21 6.80
CA GLY A 150 -15.12 -4.70 7.31
C GLY A 150 -15.10 -3.19 7.60
N ASP A 151 -15.56 -2.87 8.81
CA ASP A 151 -15.73 -1.53 9.36
C ASP A 151 -14.44 -0.91 9.92
N LEU A 152 -13.32 -1.65 9.94
CA LEU A 152 -12.03 -1.16 10.46
C LEU A 152 -11.35 -0.22 9.45
N PRO A 153 -11.21 1.09 9.73
CA PRO A 153 -10.42 1.98 8.90
C PRO A 153 -8.92 1.79 9.19
N GLY A 154 -8.10 1.69 8.13
CA GLY A 154 -6.64 1.71 8.25
C GLY A 154 -5.98 0.45 8.84
N VAL A 155 -6.73 -0.44 9.49
CA VAL A 155 -6.18 -1.68 10.09
C VAL A 155 -6.18 -2.82 9.09
N ARG A 156 -5.00 -3.36 8.79
CA ARG A 156 -4.79 -4.46 7.82
C ARG A 156 -4.36 -5.77 8.47
N PHE A 157 -4.03 -5.72 9.76
CA PHE A 157 -3.41 -6.81 10.49
C PHE A 157 -4.17 -7.10 11.78
N LYS A 158 -3.99 -8.29 12.33
CA LYS A 158 -4.54 -8.71 13.62
C LYS A 158 -3.49 -9.45 14.44
N VAL A 159 -3.65 -9.44 15.75
CA VAL A 159 -2.80 -10.18 16.70
C VAL A 159 -3.28 -11.62 16.81
N ILE A 160 -2.35 -12.58 16.80
CA ILE A 160 -2.63 -14.02 16.98
C ILE A 160 -2.11 -14.52 18.32
N LYS A 161 -0.89 -14.13 18.67
CA LYS A 161 -0.18 -14.62 19.86
C LYS A 161 0.44 -13.46 20.63
N VAL A 162 0.51 -13.62 21.94
CA VAL A 162 1.17 -12.72 22.89
C VAL A 162 2.13 -13.58 23.71
N ASN A 163 3.40 -13.20 23.79
CA ASN A 163 4.45 -13.93 24.52
C ASN A 163 4.49 -15.45 24.23
N GLY A 164 4.22 -15.84 22.98
CA GLY A 164 4.22 -17.24 22.54
C GLY A 164 2.90 -18.00 22.74
N VAL A 165 1.96 -17.44 23.51
CA VAL A 165 0.62 -18.03 23.75
C VAL A 165 -0.41 -17.45 22.77
N SER A 166 -1.30 -18.29 22.27
CA SER A 166 -2.41 -17.88 21.40
C SER A 166 -3.45 -17.04 22.13
N LEU A 167 -3.80 -15.89 21.57
CA LEU A 167 -4.78 -14.95 22.12
C LEU A 167 -6.17 -15.59 22.24
N ASP A 168 -6.58 -16.40 21.27
CA ASP A 168 -7.88 -17.10 21.28
C ASP A 168 -8.02 -18.03 22.51
N GLU A 169 -6.94 -18.73 22.89
CA GLU A 169 -6.96 -19.62 24.06
C GLU A 169 -6.93 -18.85 25.39
N MET A 170 -6.29 -17.66 25.42
CA MET A 170 -6.33 -16.77 26.58
C MET A 170 -7.72 -16.15 26.76
N VAL A 171 -8.37 -15.71 25.68
CA VAL A 171 -9.74 -15.18 25.71
C VAL A 171 -10.73 -16.24 26.16
N ARG A 172 -10.54 -17.51 25.76
CA ARG A 172 -11.34 -18.64 26.27
C ARG A 172 -11.00 -19.06 27.70
N GLY A 173 -9.93 -18.53 28.30
CA GLY A 173 -9.48 -18.88 29.65
C GLY A 173 -8.85 -20.29 29.76
N ARG A 174 -8.45 -20.91 28.64
CA ARG A 174 -7.83 -22.25 28.65
C ARG A 174 -6.34 -22.22 28.93
N LYS A 175 -5.69 -21.10 28.64
CA LYS A 175 -4.26 -20.88 28.84
C LYS A 175 -4.04 -19.52 29.47
N GLU A 176 -3.09 -19.46 30.38
CA GLU A 176 -2.70 -18.23 31.05
C GLU A 176 -1.46 -17.62 30.39
N LYS A 177 -1.27 -16.32 30.61
CA LYS A 177 -0.09 -15.60 30.15
C LYS A 177 1.12 -16.06 30.97
N PRO A 178 2.22 -16.48 30.35
CA PRO A 178 3.44 -16.80 31.10
C PRO A 178 3.95 -15.53 31.76
N ILE A 179 4.13 -15.60 33.08
CA ILE A 179 4.74 -14.53 33.87
C ILE A 179 6.26 -14.57 33.58
N ARG A 180 6.83 -13.42 33.25
CA ARG A 180 8.27 -13.23 33.08
C ARG A 180 8.85 -12.56 34.30
#